data_AF-A0A818ARZ0-F1
#
_entry.id   AF-A0A818ARZ0-F1
#
_cell.length_a   1.000
_cell.length_b   1.000
_cell.length_c   1.000
_cell.angle_alpha   90.00
_cell.angle_beta   90.00
_cell.angle_gamma   90.00
#
_symmetry.space_group_name_H-M   'P 1'
#
loop_
_entity.id
_entity.type
_entity.pdbx_description
1 polymer ?
#
loop_
_entity_poly.entity_id
_entity_poly.type
_entity_poly.pdbx_seq_one_letter_code
_entity_poly.pdbx_strand_id
1 'polypeptide(L)'
;MSSPPINCPDSSPSTSIPPSELYHTSACGSILHSLPTKVPSEIFAYLQHGKLDAFRRSLDIYYKDIVQIKNENEQTVLHVLSIHVYPYSWVRLLIMFECDPCCQDRDGYTAAHYAVERDDIEMLKALTTRFHSNVKVFSDEQKIAIHERCLKALSLRQTQGLTVFMLACYNESIKCLDYLLELDINDAHLQDNFGDTCLHYAVCRRNRNLVTKLINQCHADVNDGVKERPSVLDISQFNRDQRKAFERSQDDSIEQILLSNNALSRCQLRRIVKKRKRSHDDTHAVLPTLTIRNGNTVTDSQIETARDYARIAFSLHSQRKLNDAKEYYKLAMNSISNDILDWADYALKLALIHKNLGENQSALDLLEQAFVVRKQFENETEDIAEIQRVIDSIKKLSLI
;
A
#
# COMPACT_ATOMS: atom_id res chain seq x y z
N MET A 1 -42.38 -24.41 -56.53
CA MET A 1 -43.27 -24.86 -55.43
C MET A 1 -42.78 -24.17 -54.19
N SER A 2 -43.44 -23.06 -53.90
CA SER A 2 -43.08 -22.07 -52.90
C SER A 2 -44.15 -22.17 -51.82
N SER A 3 -43.74 -22.37 -50.57
CA SER A 3 -44.63 -22.48 -49.42
C SER A 3 -44.21 -21.44 -48.36
N PRO A 4 -45.16 -20.93 -47.55
CA PRO A 4 -45.37 -19.50 -47.29
C PRO A 4 -44.88 -19.02 -45.90
N PRO A 5 -44.97 -17.71 -45.59
CA PRO A 5 -44.43 -17.14 -44.36
C PRO A 5 -45.40 -17.16 -43.16
N ILE A 6 -44.80 -17.31 -41.98
CA ILE A 6 -45.01 -16.63 -40.68
C ILE A 6 -46.45 -16.16 -40.33
N ASN A 7 -46.98 -16.67 -39.21
CA ASN A 7 -48.01 -15.98 -38.41
C ASN A 7 -48.00 -16.44 -36.92
N CYS A 8 -47.41 -15.60 -36.04
CA CYS A 8 -47.86 -15.10 -34.71
C CYS A 8 -48.50 -16.04 -33.65
N PRO A 9 -48.28 -15.81 -32.32
CA PRO A 9 -48.59 -14.52 -31.69
C PRO A 9 -47.59 -13.94 -30.69
N ASP A 10 -47.36 -12.64 -30.87
CA ASP A 10 -47.05 -11.68 -29.80
C ASP A 10 -48.18 -11.66 -28.76
N SER A 11 -47.83 -11.80 -27.49
CA SER A 11 -48.57 -11.19 -26.38
C SER A 11 -47.70 -11.11 -25.13
N SER A 12 -46.93 -10.03 -25.02
CA SER A 12 -46.54 -9.50 -23.72
C SER A 12 -46.84 -7.99 -23.73
N PRO A 13 -47.69 -7.49 -22.81
CA PRO A 13 -47.92 -6.07 -22.74
C PRO A 13 -46.70 -5.41 -22.10
N SER A 14 -46.16 -4.46 -22.85
CA SER A 14 -45.45 -3.28 -22.38
C SER A 14 -45.87 -2.86 -20.96
N THR A 15 -44.92 -2.78 -20.03
CA THR A 15 -45.02 -1.84 -18.91
C THR A 15 -43.76 -0.99 -18.87
N SER A 16 -43.98 0.24 -19.33
CA SER A 16 -43.10 1.39 -19.28
C SER A 16 -42.74 1.79 -17.85
N ILE A 17 -41.62 2.50 -17.76
CA ILE A 17 -40.94 3.04 -16.57
C ILE A 17 -41.75 4.20 -15.91
N PRO A 18 -41.26 4.78 -14.81
CA PRO A 18 -42.04 5.04 -13.58
C PRO A 18 -42.81 6.38 -13.62
N PRO A 19 -43.77 6.61 -12.72
CA PRO A 19 -44.21 7.96 -12.41
C PRO A 19 -43.50 8.45 -11.14
N SER A 20 -42.60 9.42 -11.31
CA SER A 20 -42.53 10.53 -10.36
C SER A 20 -43.89 11.26 -10.44
N GLU A 21 -44.56 11.45 -9.31
CA GLU A 21 -45.93 11.98 -9.18
C GLU A 21 -47.06 10.96 -9.38
N LEU A 22 -47.39 10.18 -8.35
CA LEU A 22 -48.76 9.71 -8.03
C LEU A 22 -48.76 8.95 -6.69
N TYR A 23 -48.76 9.69 -5.58
CA TYR A 23 -49.24 9.17 -4.30
C TYR A 23 -50.07 10.23 -3.58
N HIS A 24 -51.22 10.58 -4.20
CA HIS A 24 -52.36 11.12 -3.47
C HIS A 24 -53.58 10.20 -3.66
N THR A 25 -54.01 9.64 -2.52
CA THR A 25 -55.37 9.23 -2.10
C THR A 25 -56.04 7.93 -2.62
N SER A 26 -56.30 7.02 -1.66
CA SER A 26 -57.58 6.31 -1.35
C SER A 26 -58.14 5.30 -2.39
N ALA A 27 -58.60 4.07 -2.07
CA ALA A 27 -58.79 3.33 -0.82
C ALA A 27 -59.06 1.82 -1.12
N CYS A 28 -58.52 0.95 -0.26
CA CYS A 28 -59.02 -0.38 0.16
C CYS A 28 -57.98 -0.85 1.20
N GLY A 29 -58.14 -0.63 2.51
CA GLY A 29 -59.22 -1.15 3.35
C GLY A 29 -58.63 -2.27 4.21
N SER A 30 -58.14 -1.92 5.42
CA SER A 30 -57.62 -2.80 6.49
C SER A 30 -56.46 -3.73 6.06
N ILE A 31 -55.19 -3.37 6.20
CA ILE A 31 -54.44 -3.27 7.46
C ILE A 31 -53.28 -2.29 7.20
N LEU A 32 -53.44 -1.03 7.60
CA LEU A 32 -52.31 -0.11 7.75
C LEU A 32 -51.67 -0.40 9.11
N HIS A 33 -50.90 -1.49 9.20
CA HIS A 33 -49.84 -1.53 10.21
C HIS A 33 -48.85 -0.44 9.81
N SER A 34 -48.72 0.56 10.69
CA SER A 34 -47.76 1.66 10.64
C SER A 34 -46.47 1.27 9.92
N LEU A 35 -46.21 1.87 8.76
CA LEU A 35 -44.91 1.76 8.09
C LEU A 35 -43.82 2.07 9.12
N PRO A 36 -42.84 1.16 9.35
CA PRO A 36 -41.82 1.40 10.36
C PRO A 36 -41.03 2.67 10.02
N THR A 37 -41.10 3.68 10.87
CA THR A 37 -40.50 5.00 10.63
C THR A 37 -38.98 5.02 10.76
N LYS A 38 -38.33 3.86 10.77
CA LYS A 38 -36.89 3.70 10.99
C LYS A 38 -36.37 2.60 10.07
N VAL A 39 -35.19 2.81 9.53
CA VAL A 39 -34.45 1.80 8.77
C VAL A 39 -34.34 0.54 9.62
N PRO A 40 -34.60 -0.66 9.07
CA PRO A 40 -34.41 -1.90 9.82
C PRO A 40 -32.99 -1.97 10.38
N SER A 41 -32.85 -2.02 11.70
CA SER A 41 -31.56 -2.20 12.40
C SER A 41 -30.83 -3.47 11.94
N GLU A 42 -31.57 -4.41 11.35
CA GLU A 42 -31.12 -5.70 10.86
C GLU A 42 -30.67 -5.70 9.39
N ILE A 43 -30.62 -4.55 8.70
CA ILE A 43 -30.32 -4.51 7.26
C ILE A 43 -29.02 -5.25 6.90
N PHE A 44 -27.98 -5.07 7.70
CA PHE A 44 -26.72 -5.78 7.54
C PHE A 44 -26.84 -7.26 7.90
N ALA A 45 -27.65 -7.63 8.90
CA ALA A 45 -27.90 -9.03 9.23
C ALA A 45 -28.62 -9.76 8.09
N TYR A 46 -29.49 -9.08 7.33
CA TYR A 46 -30.10 -9.67 6.13
C TYR A 46 -29.05 -10.02 5.07
N LEU A 47 -28.11 -9.10 4.83
CA LEU A 47 -26.99 -9.33 3.91
C LEU A 47 -25.95 -10.31 4.46
N GLN A 48 -25.80 -10.46 5.77
CA GLN A 48 -24.85 -11.40 6.36
C GLN A 48 -25.38 -12.84 6.33
N HIS A 49 -26.71 -12.99 6.41
CA HIS A 49 -27.39 -14.29 6.43
C HIS A 49 -28.08 -14.66 5.10
N GLY A 50 -27.84 -13.92 4.01
CA GLY A 50 -28.40 -14.25 2.69
C GLY A 50 -29.91 -14.05 2.54
N LYS A 51 -30.55 -13.27 3.42
CA LYS A 51 -31.99 -12.97 3.37
C LYS A 51 -32.31 -11.89 2.34
N LEU A 52 -32.01 -12.16 1.07
CA LEU A 52 -32.10 -11.19 -0.03
C LEU A 52 -33.52 -10.66 -0.26
N ASP A 53 -34.57 -11.46 -0.02
CA ASP A 53 -35.96 -11.00 -0.17
C ASP A 53 -36.37 -9.98 0.90
N ALA A 54 -35.86 -10.15 2.12
CA ALA A 54 -36.09 -9.17 3.21
C ALA A 54 -35.29 -7.89 2.94
N PHE A 55 -34.05 -8.05 2.47
CA PHE A 55 -33.24 -6.92 2.01
C PHE A 55 -33.91 -6.16 0.87
N ARG A 56 -34.42 -6.86 -0.16
CA ARG A 56 -35.13 -6.26 -1.30
C ARG A 56 -36.28 -5.39 -0.87
N ARG A 57 -37.18 -5.95 -0.05
CA ARG A 57 -38.35 -5.24 0.47
C ARG A 57 -37.96 -4.01 1.27
N SER A 58 -36.89 -4.10 2.06
CA SER A 58 -36.38 -2.96 2.82
C SER A 58 -35.79 -1.90 1.92
N LEU A 59 -35.02 -2.30 0.89
CA LEU A 59 -34.44 -1.39 -0.10
C LEU A 59 -35.52 -0.64 -0.85
N ASP A 60 -36.57 -1.32 -1.34
CA ASP A 60 -37.65 -0.68 -2.10
C ASP A 60 -38.39 0.42 -1.30
N ILE A 61 -38.46 0.30 0.03
CA ILE A 61 -39.15 1.26 0.92
C ILE A 61 -38.20 2.35 1.43
N TYR A 62 -36.97 1.98 1.85
CA TYR A 62 -36.04 2.86 2.58
C TYR A 62 -34.74 3.13 1.81
N TYR A 63 -34.75 3.10 0.47
CA TYR A 63 -33.51 3.13 -0.33
C TYR A 63 -32.59 4.32 0.02
N LYS A 64 -33.16 5.54 0.18
CA LYS A 64 -32.37 6.76 0.46
C LYS A 64 -31.53 6.63 1.74
N ASP A 65 -32.10 6.02 2.77
CA ASP A 65 -31.40 5.84 4.04
C ASP A 65 -30.44 4.64 3.93
N ILE A 66 -30.90 3.51 3.37
CA ILE A 66 -30.12 2.27 3.29
C ILE A 66 -28.78 2.46 2.56
N VAL A 67 -28.76 3.22 1.47
CA VAL A 67 -27.53 3.44 0.70
C VAL A 67 -26.46 4.26 1.42
N GLN A 68 -26.83 4.97 2.50
CA GLN A 68 -25.95 5.84 3.29
C GLN A 68 -25.55 5.23 4.64
N ILE A 69 -26.24 4.18 5.09
CA ILE A 69 -25.99 3.57 6.40
C ILE A 69 -24.64 2.85 6.42
N LYS A 70 -23.97 2.95 7.56
CA LYS A 70 -22.73 2.28 7.88
C LYS A 70 -22.89 1.38 9.11
N ASN A 71 -22.19 0.25 9.14
CA ASN A 71 -22.11 -0.62 10.32
C ASN A 71 -20.98 -0.16 11.27
N GLU A 72 -20.69 -0.94 12.32
CA GLU A 72 -19.65 -0.66 13.31
C GLU A 72 -18.22 -0.61 12.73
N ASN A 73 -18.00 -1.25 11.58
CA ASN A 73 -16.73 -1.21 10.83
C ASN A 73 -16.73 -0.08 9.78
N GLU A 74 -17.68 0.84 9.85
CA GLU A 74 -17.93 1.90 8.85
C GLU A 74 -18.28 1.40 7.45
N GLN A 75 -18.64 0.13 7.31
CA GLN A 75 -18.97 -0.48 6.02
C GLN A 75 -20.40 -0.13 5.60
N THR A 76 -20.54 0.32 4.35
CA THR A 76 -21.85 0.48 3.69
C THR A 76 -22.41 -0.85 3.20
N VAL A 77 -23.70 -0.87 2.80
CA VAL A 77 -24.31 -2.05 2.17
C VAL A 77 -23.56 -2.52 0.91
N LEU A 78 -22.91 -1.61 0.19
CA LEU A 78 -22.11 -1.93 -0.99
C LEU A 78 -20.87 -2.75 -0.61
N HIS A 79 -20.19 -2.41 0.50
CA HIS A 79 -19.06 -3.20 1.00
C HIS A 79 -19.49 -4.62 1.37
N VAL A 80 -20.58 -4.76 2.13
CA VAL A 80 -21.06 -6.07 2.56
C VAL A 80 -21.45 -6.94 1.35
N LEU A 81 -22.05 -6.36 0.31
CA LEU A 81 -22.30 -7.07 -0.93
C LEU A 81 -21.02 -7.48 -1.66
N SER A 82 -19.97 -6.66 -1.62
CA SER A 82 -18.67 -6.97 -2.23
C SER A 82 -17.86 -8.00 -1.46
N ILE A 83 -18.07 -8.13 -0.15
CA ILE A 83 -17.43 -9.15 0.71
C ILE A 83 -18.03 -10.54 0.46
N HIS A 84 -19.33 -10.62 0.19
CA HIS A 84 -20.06 -11.88 0.00
C HIS A 84 -20.27 -12.23 -1.47
N VAL A 85 -20.52 -13.51 -1.77
CA VAL A 85 -20.77 -13.99 -3.14
C VAL A 85 -22.24 -13.78 -3.50
N TYR A 86 -22.63 -12.54 -3.77
CA TYR A 86 -23.96 -12.19 -4.24
C TYR A 86 -24.00 -11.95 -5.75
N PRO A 87 -25.17 -12.08 -6.39
CA PRO A 87 -25.33 -11.68 -7.78
C PRO A 87 -24.89 -10.22 -7.99
N TYR A 88 -24.01 -9.99 -8.95
CA TYR A 88 -23.47 -8.65 -9.25
C TYR A 88 -24.53 -7.62 -9.66
N SER A 89 -25.74 -8.08 -10.02
CA SER A 89 -26.91 -7.22 -10.26
C SER A 89 -27.30 -6.38 -9.05
N TRP A 90 -27.04 -6.85 -7.82
CA TRP A 90 -27.28 -6.08 -6.60
C TRP A 90 -26.35 -4.88 -6.46
N VAL A 91 -25.08 -5.06 -6.79
CA VAL A 91 -24.09 -3.97 -6.80
C VAL A 91 -24.48 -2.92 -7.83
N ARG A 92 -24.86 -3.35 -9.04
CA ARG A 92 -25.37 -2.44 -10.08
C ARG A 92 -26.60 -1.67 -9.61
N LEU A 93 -27.54 -2.36 -8.97
CA LEU A 93 -28.77 -1.76 -8.44
C LEU A 93 -28.47 -0.70 -7.37
N LEU A 94 -27.58 -0.98 -6.42
CA LEU A 94 -27.24 -0.02 -5.37
C LEU A 94 -26.55 1.23 -5.92
N ILE A 95 -25.64 1.07 -6.88
CA ILE A 95 -25.00 2.20 -7.57
C ILE A 95 -26.05 3.04 -8.31
N MET A 96 -27.03 2.39 -8.95
CA MET A 96 -28.18 3.08 -9.56
C MET A 96 -29.05 3.81 -8.53
N PHE A 97 -29.13 3.33 -7.30
CA PHE A 97 -29.75 4.06 -6.18
C PHE A 97 -28.80 5.06 -5.51
N GLU A 98 -27.80 5.55 -6.25
CA GLU A 98 -26.84 6.59 -5.85
C GLU A 98 -25.93 6.22 -4.68
N CYS A 99 -25.86 4.93 -4.30
CA CYS A 99 -24.90 4.45 -3.31
C CYS A 99 -23.47 4.82 -3.74
N ASP A 100 -22.70 5.41 -2.82
CA ASP A 100 -21.39 5.95 -3.14
C ASP A 100 -20.31 4.86 -3.21
N PRO A 101 -19.74 4.58 -4.40
CA PRO A 101 -18.67 3.60 -4.54
C PRO A 101 -17.34 4.08 -3.93
N CYS A 102 -17.19 5.39 -3.67
CA CYS A 102 -16.00 5.97 -3.06
C CYS A 102 -15.99 5.89 -1.53
N CYS A 103 -17.08 5.46 -0.89
CA CYS A 103 -17.10 5.28 0.55
C CYS A 103 -16.01 4.29 0.97
N GLN A 104 -15.22 4.69 1.97
CA GLN A 104 -14.24 3.85 2.62
C GLN A 104 -14.77 3.38 3.98
N ASP A 105 -14.44 2.15 4.32
CA ASP A 105 -14.65 1.58 5.65
C ASP A 105 -13.51 1.97 6.62
N ARG A 106 -13.51 1.37 7.81
CA ARG A 106 -12.53 1.66 8.86
C ARG A 106 -11.08 1.37 8.45
N ASP A 107 -10.86 0.42 7.56
CA ASP A 107 -9.52 0.06 7.06
C ASP A 107 -9.17 0.82 5.77
N GLY A 108 -10.04 1.74 5.33
CA GLY A 108 -9.86 2.50 4.11
C GLY A 108 -10.26 1.72 2.85
N TYR A 109 -10.88 0.55 2.98
CA TYR A 109 -11.29 -0.26 1.84
C TYR A 109 -12.55 0.32 1.21
N THR A 110 -12.59 0.32 -0.12
CA THR A 110 -13.82 0.52 -0.88
C THR A 110 -14.35 -0.83 -1.37
N ALA A 111 -15.58 -0.85 -1.92
CA ALA A 111 -16.13 -2.03 -2.59
C ALA A 111 -15.19 -2.61 -3.68
N ALA A 112 -14.45 -1.75 -4.39
CA ALA A 112 -13.50 -2.17 -5.41
C ALA A 112 -12.23 -2.82 -4.82
N HIS A 113 -11.78 -2.38 -3.64
CA HIS A 113 -10.68 -3.05 -2.93
C HIS A 113 -11.06 -4.49 -2.58
N TYR A 114 -12.28 -4.70 -2.06
CA TYR A 114 -12.78 -6.05 -1.76
C TYR A 114 -12.94 -6.94 -2.99
N ALA A 115 -13.36 -6.37 -4.14
CA ALA A 115 -13.43 -7.12 -5.38
C ALA A 115 -12.06 -7.68 -5.80
N VAL A 116 -11.01 -6.85 -5.74
CA VAL A 116 -9.63 -7.27 -6.06
C VAL A 116 -9.05 -8.19 -4.99
N GLU A 117 -9.33 -7.95 -3.71
CA GLU A 117 -8.88 -8.79 -2.61
C GLU A 117 -9.35 -10.24 -2.76
N ARG A 118 -10.55 -10.41 -3.31
CA ARG A 118 -11.19 -11.70 -3.58
C ARG A 118 -10.83 -12.30 -4.95
N ASP A 119 -9.97 -11.64 -5.73
CA ASP A 119 -9.69 -12.00 -7.13
C ASP A 119 -10.96 -12.09 -8.01
N ASP A 120 -11.97 -11.26 -7.70
CA ASP A 120 -13.29 -11.27 -8.35
C ASP A 120 -13.39 -10.19 -9.43
N ILE A 121 -12.88 -10.53 -10.62
CA ILE A 121 -12.91 -9.66 -11.80
C ILE A 121 -14.33 -9.29 -12.22
N GLU A 122 -15.32 -10.16 -12.05
CA GLU A 122 -16.69 -9.90 -12.49
C GLU A 122 -17.39 -8.92 -11.55
N MET A 123 -17.10 -8.98 -10.24
CA MET A 123 -17.48 -7.93 -9.30
C MET A 123 -16.82 -6.59 -9.65
N LEU A 124 -15.53 -6.59 -9.95
CA LEU A 124 -14.81 -5.39 -10.35
C LEU A 124 -15.42 -4.76 -11.60
N LYS A 125 -15.69 -5.57 -12.65
CA LYS A 125 -16.40 -5.15 -13.86
C LYS A 125 -17.79 -4.61 -13.55
N ALA A 126 -18.53 -5.21 -12.62
CA ALA A 126 -19.86 -4.74 -12.25
C ALA A 126 -19.81 -3.34 -11.62
N LEU A 127 -18.78 -3.04 -10.82
CA LEU A 127 -18.57 -1.71 -10.25
C LEU A 127 -18.24 -0.67 -11.33
N THR A 128 -17.44 -1.03 -12.33
CA THR A 128 -16.77 -0.06 -13.21
C THR A 128 -17.37 0.05 -14.61
N THR A 129 -18.07 -0.97 -15.12
CA THR A 129 -18.60 -0.96 -16.50
C THR A 129 -19.68 0.12 -16.66
N ARG A 130 -19.67 0.84 -17.78
CA ARG A 130 -20.69 1.85 -18.09
C ARG A 130 -22.11 1.26 -18.05
N PHE A 131 -23.07 2.07 -17.61
CA PHE A 131 -24.49 1.70 -17.64
C PHE A 131 -25.03 1.87 -19.06
N HIS A 132 -25.22 0.76 -19.78
CA HIS A 132 -25.70 0.75 -21.17
C HIS A 132 -27.24 0.68 -21.29
N SER A 133 -27.95 0.53 -20.18
CA SER A 133 -29.38 0.26 -20.22
C SER A 133 -30.18 1.49 -20.68
N ASN A 134 -31.12 1.29 -21.62
CA ASN A 134 -32.16 2.26 -22.05
C ASN A 134 -33.20 2.59 -20.96
N VAL A 135 -32.85 2.37 -19.69
CA VAL A 135 -33.70 2.72 -18.55
C VAL A 135 -33.76 4.25 -18.52
N LYS A 136 -34.87 4.82 -18.98
CA LYS A 136 -35.14 6.27 -19.11
C LYS A 136 -35.12 7.04 -17.75
N VAL A 137 -34.57 6.45 -16.70
CA VAL A 137 -34.55 7.02 -15.35
C VAL A 137 -33.38 8.00 -15.18
N PHE A 138 -32.25 7.74 -15.84
CA PHE A 138 -31.06 8.59 -15.74
C PHE A 138 -30.73 9.23 -17.09
N SER A 139 -30.42 10.52 -17.04
CA SER A 139 -29.77 11.23 -18.15
C SER A 139 -28.40 10.62 -18.45
N ASP A 140 -27.89 10.82 -19.67
CA ASP A 140 -26.56 10.33 -20.02
C ASP A 140 -25.46 11.02 -19.21
N GLU A 141 -25.67 12.29 -18.85
CA GLU A 141 -24.81 13.06 -17.93
C GLU A 141 -24.70 12.39 -16.55
N GLN A 142 -25.83 11.96 -15.97
CA GLN A 142 -25.82 11.24 -14.69
C GLN A 142 -25.12 9.89 -14.79
N LYS A 143 -25.32 9.13 -15.88
CA LYS A 143 -24.62 7.85 -16.09
C LYS A 143 -23.10 8.04 -16.19
N ILE A 144 -22.66 9.09 -16.87
CA ILE A 144 -21.24 9.46 -16.97
C ILE A 144 -20.71 9.81 -15.58
N ALA A 145 -21.39 10.67 -14.83
CA ALA A 145 -20.98 11.08 -13.49
C ALA A 145 -20.88 9.89 -12.51
N ILE A 146 -21.84 8.97 -12.54
CA ILE A 146 -21.80 7.73 -11.74
C ILE A 146 -20.59 6.89 -12.13
N HIS A 147 -20.35 6.70 -13.43
CA HIS A 147 -19.23 5.92 -13.93
C HIS A 147 -17.87 6.53 -13.56
N GLU A 148 -17.71 7.85 -13.70
CA GLU A 148 -16.50 8.56 -13.27
C GLU A 148 -16.26 8.39 -11.78
N ARG A 149 -17.31 8.41 -10.96
CA ARG A 149 -17.21 8.15 -9.51
C ARG A 149 -16.77 6.71 -9.21
N CYS A 150 -17.28 5.72 -9.95
CA CYS A 150 -16.80 4.35 -9.84
C CYS A 150 -15.32 4.21 -10.23
N LEU A 151 -14.88 4.90 -11.29
CA LEU A 151 -13.45 4.91 -11.69
C LEU A 151 -12.58 5.60 -10.63
N LYS A 152 -13.05 6.71 -10.06
CA LYS A 152 -12.38 7.39 -8.95
C LYS A 152 -12.22 6.48 -7.73
N ALA A 153 -13.17 5.59 -7.45
CA ALA A 153 -13.06 4.65 -6.34
C ALA A 153 -11.87 3.67 -6.47
N LEU A 154 -11.35 3.47 -7.69
CA LEU A 154 -10.19 2.61 -7.96
C LEU A 154 -8.86 3.28 -7.57
N SER A 155 -8.78 4.62 -7.63
CA SER A 155 -7.57 5.37 -7.29
C SER A 155 -7.45 5.71 -5.81
N LEU A 156 -8.48 5.41 -5.01
CA LEU A 156 -8.45 5.60 -3.57
C LEU A 156 -7.47 4.62 -2.92
N ARG A 157 -6.87 5.06 -1.80
CA ARG A 157 -5.89 4.28 -1.05
C ARG A 157 -6.47 3.85 0.28
N GLN A 158 -6.30 2.57 0.62
CA GLN A 158 -6.62 2.05 1.95
C GLN A 158 -5.57 2.48 3.00
N THR A 159 -5.80 2.14 4.28
CA THR A 159 -4.96 2.58 5.43
C THR A 159 -3.45 2.27 5.34
N GLN A 160 -3.00 1.26 4.60
CA GLN A 160 -1.57 1.01 4.31
C GLN A 160 -1.06 1.76 3.08
N GLY A 161 -1.90 2.57 2.43
CA GLY A 161 -1.55 3.35 1.25
C GLY A 161 -1.70 2.61 -0.08
N LEU A 162 -2.29 1.40 -0.10
CA LEU A 162 -2.45 0.63 -1.33
C LEU A 162 -3.69 1.09 -2.13
N THR A 163 -3.54 1.24 -3.44
CA THR A 163 -4.68 1.33 -4.37
C THR A 163 -5.15 -0.07 -4.76
N VAL A 164 -6.28 -0.17 -5.47
CA VAL A 164 -6.76 -1.47 -6.01
C VAL A 164 -5.76 -2.11 -6.98
N PHE A 165 -5.02 -1.30 -7.74
CA PHE A 165 -3.97 -1.77 -8.65
C PHE A 165 -2.79 -2.37 -7.87
N MET A 166 -2.37 -1.73 -6.78
CA MET A 166 -1.32 -2.25 -5.90
C MET A 166 -1.76 -3.54 -5.20
N LEU A 167 -3.02 -3.60 -4.73
CA LEU A 167 -3.60 -4.82 -4.16
C LEU A 167 -3.63 -5.98 -5.16
N ALA A 168 -3.97 -5.72 -6.43
CA ALA A 168 -3.95 -6.74 -7.48
C ALA A 168 -2.54 -7.33 -7.65
N CYS A 169 -1.50 -6.48 -7.58
CA CYS A 169 -0.10 -6.92 -7.60
C CYS A 169 0.27 -7.72 -6.34
N TYR A 170 -0.15 -7.25 -5.16
CA TYR A 170 0.12 -7.90 -3.87
C TYR A 170 -0.48 -9.32 -3.78
N ASN A 171 -1.67 -9.51 -4.36
CA ASN A 171 -2.40 -10.78 -4.43
C ASN A 171 -2.09 -11.61 -5.68
N GLU A 172 -1.21 -11.12 -6.56
CA GLU A 172 -0.84 -11.79 -7.82
C GLU A 172 -2.03 -12.01 -8.79
N SER A 173 -3.06 -11.16 -8.68
CA SER A 173 -4.26 -11.20 -9.52
C SER A 173 -3.97 -10.57 -10.89
N ILE A 174 -3.48 -11.38 -11.83
CA ILE A 174 -3.20 -10.94 -13.20
C ILE A 174 -4.47 -10.50 -13.92
N LYS A 175 -5.60 -11.18 -13.69
CA LYS A 175 -6.89 -10.86 -14.33
C LYS A 175 -7.40 -9.48 -13.94
N CYS A 176 -7.39 -9.15 -12.64
CA CYS A 176 -7.80 -7.82 -12.20
C CYS A 176 -6.80 -6.77 -12.68
N LEU A 177 -5.51 -7.08 -12.68
CA LEU A 177 -4.48 -6.18 -13.18
C LEU A 177 -4.65 -5.86 -14.68
N ASP A 178 -4.91 -6.87 -15.52
CA ASP A 178 -5.22 -6.70 -16.94
C ASP A 178 -6.42 -5.78 -17.13
N TYR A 179 -7.51 -6.03 -16.40
CA TYR A 179 -8.72 -5.23 -16.50
C TYR A 179 -8.52 -3.78 -16.02
N LEU A 180 -7.71 -3.54 -14.99
CA LEU A 180 -7.38 -2.19 -14.55
C LEU A 180 -6.56 -1.44 -15.61
N LEU A 181 -5.64 -2.11 -16.30
CA LEU A 181 -4.90 -1.52 -17.41
C LEU A 181 -5.80 -1.20 -18.61
N GLU A 182 -6.82 -2.03 -18.90
CA GLU A 182 -7.85 -1.73 -19.91
C GLU A 182 -8.69 -0.49 -19.58
N LEU A 183 -8.76 -0.11 -18.29
CA LEU A 183 -9.40 1.12 -17.82
C LEU A 183 -8.43 2.32 -17.76
N ASP A 184 -7.25 2.21 -18.36
CA ASP A 184 -6.17 3.21 -18.31
C ASP A 184 -5.66 3.52 -16.89
N ILE A 185 -5.80 2.57 -15.95
CA ILE A 185 -5.31 2.71 -14.57
C ILE A 185 -3.97 1.99 -14.44
N ASN A 186 -2.92 2.76 -14.17
CA ASN A 186 -1.57 2.25 -13.95
C ASN A 186 -0.89 2.96 -12.78
N ASP A 187 -1.00 2.34 -11.60
CA ASP A 187 -0.39 2.83 -10.36
C ASP A 187 0.95 2.15 -10.05
N ALA A 188 1.62 1.55 -11.04
CA ALA A 188 2.83 0.76 -10.81
C ALA A 188 3.98 1.55 -10.15
N HIS A 189 4.00 2.87 -10.33
CA HIS A 189 4.97 3.81 -9.78
C HIS A 189 4.63 4.29 -8.36
N LEU A 190 3.39 4.06 -7.90
CA LEU A 190 2.97 4.49 -6.58
C LEU A 190 3.62 3.64 -5.48
N GLN A 191 3.91 4.30 -4.36
CA GLN A 191 4.43 3.68 -3.15
C GLN A 191 3.36 3.61 -2.08
N ASP A 192 3.36 2.53 -1.30
CA ASP A 192 2.52 2.40 -0.11
C ASP A 192 3.07 3.27 1.04
N ASN A 193 2.46 3.20 2.24
CA ASN A 193 2.87 4.01 3.42
C ASN A 193 4.24 3.64 3.99
N PHE A 194 4.89 2.73 3.32
CA PHE A 194 5.96 1.87 3.74
C PHE A 194 7.14 2.06 2.75
N GLY A 195 6.84 2.53 1.53
CA GLY A 195 7.78 2.86 0.47
C GLY A 195 7.96 1.77 -0.57
N ASP A 196 7.14 0.71 -0.54
CA ASP A 196 7.12 -0.38 -1.51
C ASP A 196 6.22 -0.03 -2.69
N THR A 197 6.67 -0.38 -3.88
CA THR A 197 5.90 -0.31 -5.13
C THR A 197 5.33 -1.67 -5.52
N CYS A 198 4.49 -1.71 -6.56
CA CYS A 198 3.99 -2.97 -7.14
C CYS A 198 5.11 -3.97 -7.46
N LEU A 199 6.27 -3.47 -7.91
CA LEU A 199 7.42 -4.32 -8.24
C LEU A 199 8.05 -4.96 -7.01
N HIS A 200 8.04 -4.28 -5.85
CA HIS A 200 8.49 -4.87 -4.58
C HIS A 200 7.63 -6.08 -4.21
N TYR A 201 6.30 -5.96 -4.32
CA TYR A 201 5.40 -7.08 -4.05
C TYR A 201 5.63 -8.23 -5.04
N ALA A 202 5.73 -7.94 -6.34
CA ALA A 202 5.94 -8.96 -7.35
C ALA A 202 7.22 -9.78 -7.13
N VAL A 203 8.32 -9.12 -6.76
CA VAL A 203 9.59 -9.79 -6.43
C VAL A 203 9.52 -10.52 -5.09
N CYS A 204 8.88 -9.93 -4.07
CA CYS A 204 8.67 -10.60 -2.78
C CYS A 204 7.86 -11.90 -2.93
N ARG A 205 6.86 -11.90 -3.82
CA ARG A 205 6.06 -13.08 -4.19
C ARG A 205 6.77 -14.04 -5.14
N ARG A 206 7.95 -13.67 -5.65
CA ARG A 206 8.73 -14.44 -6.62
C ARG A 206 7.98 -14.72 -7.92
N ASN A 207 7.06 -13.82 -8.30
CA ASN A 207 6.23 -14.01 -9.48
C ASN A 207 6.89 -13.38 -10.72
N ARG A 208 7.65 -14.18 -11.48
CA ARG A 208 8.36 -13.73 -12.68
C ARG A 208 7.43 -13.12 -13.73
N ASN A 209 6.24 -13.68 -13.90
CA ASN A 209 5.29 -13.21 -14.91
C ASN A 209 4.80 -11.81 -14.55
N LEU A 210 4.46 -11.60 -13.28
CA LEU A 210 4.06 -10.29 -12.76
C LEU A 210 5.21 -9.26 -12.85
N VAL A 211 6.45 -9.64 -12.49
CA VAL A 211 7.63 -8.78 -12.66
C VAL A 211 7.80 -8.34 -14.12
N THR A 212 7.74 -9.30 -15.05
CA THR A 212 7.88 -9.04 -16.48
C THR A 212 6.77 -8.12 -16.98
N LYS A 213 5.54 -8.34 -16.51
CA LYS A 213 4.37 -7.51 -16.87
C LYS A 213 4.51 -6.08 -16.36
N LEU A 214 4.91 -5.91 -15.10
CA LEU A 214 5.09 -4.58 -14.50
C LEU A 214 6.19 -3.77 -15.20
N ILE A 215 7.31 -4.41 -15.56
CA ILE A 215 8.41 -3.73 -16.27
C ILE A 215 8.02 -3.42 -17.72
N ASN A 216 7.53 -4.41 -18.47
CA ASN A 216 7.35 -4.27 -19.92
C ASN A 216 6.06 -3.56 -20.31
N GLN A 217 4.98 -3.77 -19.58
CA GLN A 217 3.65 -3.24 -19.92
C GLN A 217 3.25 -2.06 -19.03
N CYS A 218 3.62 -2.08 -17.75
CA CYS A 218 3.29 -0.99 -16.82
C CYS A 218 4.42 0.04 -16.70
N HIS A 219 5.57 -0.19 -17.34
CA HIS A 219 6.75 0.67 -17.30
C HIS A 219 7.21 1.03 -15.88
N ALA A 220 7.10 0.08 -14.94
CA ALA A 220 7.54 0.27 -13.57
C ALA A 220 9.07 0.47 -13.50
N ASP A 221 9.52 1.51 -12.81
CA ASP A 221 10.95 1.72 -12.57
C ASP A 221 11.46 0.68 -11.57
N VAL A 222 12.49 -0.06 -11.97
CA VAL A 222 13.14 -1.08 -11.16
C VAL A 222 13.89 -0.52 -9.95
N ASN A 223 14.09 0.80 -9.89
CA ASN A 223 14.81 1.49 -8.83
C ASN A 223 13.92 2.37 -7.94
N ASP A 224 12.60 2.39 -8.18
CA ASP A 224 11.63 3.13 -7.37
C ASP A 224 11.56 2.62 -5.93
N GLY A 225 10.92 3.39 -5.04
CA GLY A 225 10.80 3.11 -3.61
C GLY A 225 11.73 3.97 -2.75
N VAL A 226 11.46 4.01 -1.46
CA VAL A 226 12.23 4.82 -0.50
C VAL A 226 13.59 4.18 -0.18
N LYS A 227 14.61 4.99 0.11
CA LYS A 227 16.00 4.52 0.26
C LYS A 227 16.21 3.65 1.51
N GLU A 228 15.35 3.79 2.52
CA GLU A 228 15.36 3.01 3.74
C GLU A 228 14.92 1.56 3.50
N ARG A 229 14.10 1.33 2.47
CA ARG A 229 13.64 0.00 2.04
C ARG A 229 14.68 -0.70 1.16
N PRO A 230 14.84 -2.04 1.30
CA PRO A 230 15.61 -2.85 0.35
C PRO A 230 15.11 -2.61 -1.07
N SER A 231 16.01 -2.49 -2.07
CA SER A 231 15.55 -2.42 -3.45
C SER A 231 15.00 -3.77 -3.91
N VAL A 232 14.24 -3.76 -5.00
CA VAL A 232 13.74 -5.00 -5.61
C VAL A 232 14.87 -5.98 -5.96
N LEU A 233 16.07 -5.49 -6.32
CA LEU A 233 17.23 -6.35 -6.54
C LEU A 233 17.76 -6.95 -5.23
N ASP A 234 17.79 -6.17 -4.15
CA ASP A 234 18.18 -6.68 -2.82
C ASP A 234 17.21 -7.78 -2.34
N ILE A 235 15.91 -7.61 -2.57
CA ILE A 235 14.87 -8.61 -2.25
C ILE A 235 15.06 -9.87 -3.10
N SER A 236 15.32 -9.74 -4.40
CA SER A 236 15.58 -10.87 -5.30
C SER A 236 16.80 -11.68 -4.87
N GLN A 237 17.90 -11.00 -4.50
CA GLN A 237 19.13 -11.65 -4.03
C GLN A 237 18.91 -12.38 -2.70
N PHE A 238 18.25 -11.73 -1.75
CA PHE A 238 17.88 -12.37 -0.48
C PHE A 238 17.01 -13.61 -0.70
N ASN A 239 16.06 -13.55 -1.65
CA ASN A 239 15.18 -14.66 -1.98
C ASN A 239 15.94 -15.88 -2.52
N ARG A 240 16.96 -15.63 -3.36
CA ARG A 240 17.85 -16.65 -3.93
C ARG A 240 18.70 -17.36 -2.87
N ASP A 241 19.18 -16.62 -1.87
CA ASP A 241 20.07 -17.14 -0.82
C ASP A 241 19.35 -18.04 0.21
N GLN A 242 18.04 -17.82 0.43
CA GLN A 242 17.25 -18.48 1.49
C GLN A 242 16.72 -19.89 1.15
N ARG A 243 16.80 -20.42 -0.09
CA ARG A 243 16.11 -21.68 -0.48
C ARG A 243 16.98 -22.84 -1.03
N LYS A 244 16.46 -24.08 -0.86
CA LYS A 244 16.97 -25.33 -1.44
C LYS A 244 16.96 -25.28 -2.98
N ALA A 245 17.89 -26.01 -3.61
CA ALA A 245 18.26 -25.90 -5.03
C ALA A 245 17.15 -25.99 -6.10
N PHE A 246 15.92 -26.41 -5.77
CA PHE A 246 14.85 -26.66 -6.75
C PHE A 246 14.10 -25.40 -7.22
N GLU A 247 14.16 -24.27 -6.50
CA GLU A 247 13.46 -23.02 -6.86
C GLU A 247 14.41 -21.88 -7.28
N ARG A 248 15.72 -22.16 -7.35
CA ARG A 248 16.74 -21.17 -7.75
C ARG A 248 16.54 -20.64 -9.17
N SER A 249 16.02 -21.46 -10.08
CA SER A 249 15.88 -21.07 -11.49
C SER A 249 14.92 -19.90 -11.72
N GLN A 250 13.87 -19.78 -10.90
CA GLN A 250 12.89 -18.70 -11.02
C GLN A 250 13.43 -17.40 -10.41
N ASP A 251 14.09 -17.48 -9.25
CA ASP A 251 14.74 -16.32 -8.62
C ASP A 251 15.93 -15.82 -9.44
N ASP A 252 16.74 -16.72 -10.00
CA ASP A 252 17.83 -16.38 -10.93
C ASP A 252 17.24 -15.65 -12.16
N SER A 253 16.12 -16.14 -12.70
CA SER A 253 15.48 -15.49 -13.83
C SER A 253 14.92 -14.10 -13.49
N ILE A 254 14.37 -13.89 -12.29
CA ILE A 254 13.90 -12.58 -11.84
C ILE A 254 15.09 -11.64 -11.65
N GLU A 255 16.17 -12.10 -11.01
CA GLU A 255 17.40 -11.33 -10.85
C GLU A 255 17.97 -10.89 -12.21
N GLN A 256 18.03 -11.80 -13.19
CA GLN A 256 18.48 -11.46 -14.54
C GLN A 256 17.59 -10.40 -15.22
N ILE A 257 16.26 -10.50 -15.08
CA ILE A 257 15.33 -9.50 -15.64
C ILE A 257 15.54 -8.13 -14.98
N LEU A 258 15.73 -8.10 -13.66
CA LEU A 258 15.98 -6.86 -12.94
C LEU A 258 17.32 -6.25 -13.39
N LEU A 259 18.40 -7.04 -13.42
CA LEU A 259 19.72 -6.60 -13.85
C LEU A 259 19.73 -6.11 -15.31
N SER A 260 19.03 -6.80 -16.22
CA SER A 260 18.93 -6.38 -17.62
C SER A 260 18.21 -5.04 -17.79
N ASN A 261 17.40 -4.64 -16.81
CA ASN A 261 16.69 -3.36 -16.77
C ASN A 261 17.43 -2.33 -15.88
N ASN A 262 18.72 -2.54 -15.60
CA ASN A 262 19.54 -1.66 -14.78
C ASN A 262 19.02 -1.51 -13.33
N ALA A 263 18.47 -2.58 -12.75
CA ALA A 263 18.15 -2.59 -11.33
C ALA A 263 19.43 -2.47 -10.52
N LEU A 264 19.39 -1.60 -9.53
CA LEU A 264 20.52 -1.30 -8.68
C LEU A 264 20.23 -1.87 -7.30
N SER A 265 21.16 -2.69 -6.83
CA SER A 265 21.14 -3.14 -5.45
C SER A 265 21.39 -1.91 -4.60
N ARG A 266 20.53 -1.61 -3.62
CA ARG A 266 20.81 -0.50 -2.70
C ARG A 266 21.86 -0.88 -1.68
N CYS A 267 22.10 -2.17 -1.45
CA CYS A 267 23.32 -2.64 -0.80
C CYS A 267 24.58 -2.20 -1.60
N GLN A 268 24.56 -2.31 -2.93
CA GLN A 268 25.64 -1.83 -3.78
C GLN A 268 25.60 -0.32 -4.04
N LEU A 269 24.45 0.36 -4.15
CA LEU A 269 24.36 1.82 -4.26
C LEU A 269 24.75 2.52 -2.97
N ARG A 270 24.51 1.97 -1.77
CA ARG A 270 25.15 2.49 -0.57
C ARG A 270 26.67 2.36 -0.67
N ARG A 271 27.20 1.29 -1.28
CA ARG A 271 28.64 1.14 -1.58
C ARG A 271 29.13 2.05 -2.73
N ILE A 272 28.34 2.27 -3.79
CA ILE A 272 28.67 3.00 -5.03
C ILE A 272 28.38 4.49 -4.90
N VAL A 273 27.36 4.94 -4.19
CA VAL A 273 27.16 6.35 -3.81
C VAL A 273 28.23 6.77 -2.81
N LYS A 274 28.65 5.89 -1.88
CA LYS A 274 29.91 6.06 -1.13
C LYS A 274 31.13 6.14 -2.08
N LYS A 275 31.12 5.42 -3.20
CA LYS A 275 32.19 5.44 -4.22
C LYS A 275 32.09 6.61 -5.22
N ARG A 276 30.91 7.18 -5.47
CA ARG A 276 30.61 8.29 -6.40
C ARG A 276 30.75 9.65 -5.72
N LYS A 277 30.43 9.76 -4.42
CA LYS A 277 30.97 10.84 -3.58
C LYS A 277 32.51 10.84 -3.61
N ARG A 278 33.14 9.66 -3.80
CA ARG A 278 34.59 9.52 -4.00
C ARG A 278 35.08 9.66 -5.45
N SER A 279 34.20 9.79 -6.46
CA SER A 279 34.60 9.80 -7.88
C SER A 279 34.20 11.09 -8.61
N HIS A 280 33.80 12.13 -7.89
CA HIS A 280 33.78 13.49 -8.43
C HIS A 280 35.10 14.24 -8.14
N ASP A 281 36.01 13.62 -7.39
CA ASP A 281 37.42 13.96 -7.38
C ASP A 281 38.19 12.88 -8.17
N ASP A 282 38.77 13.33 -9.28
CA ASP A 282 39.96 12.79 -9.93
C ASP A 282 39.85 11.60 -10.90
N THR A 283 40.08 12.00 -12.15
CA THR A 283 40.78 11.31 -13.22
C THR A 283 41.91 10.38 -12.77
N HIS A 284 42.10 9.34 -13.58
CA HIS A 284 43.17 8.34 -13.61
C HIS A 284 42.86 6.98 -12.98
N ALA A 285 42.62 6.04 -13.89
CA ALA A 285 42.67 4.62 -13.67
C ALA A 285 43.95 4.21 -12.91
N VAL A 286 43.77 3.35 -11.90
CA VAL A 286 44.47 2.09 -11.61
C VAL A 286 44.03 1.64 -10.20
N LEU A 287 43.30 0.51 -10.12
CA LEU A 287 43.17 -0.31 -8.90
C LEU A 287 44.49 -1.11 -8.72
N PRO A 288 44.81 -1.71 -7.55
CA PRO A 288 44.26 -1.55 -6.20
C PRO A 288 45.35 -1.49 -5.10
N THR A 289 45.18 -0.71 -4.03
CA THR A 289 45.71 -1.11 -2.71
C THR A 289 44.92 -0.43 -1.58
N LEU A 290 44.36 -1.25 -0.70
CA LEU A 290 43.80 -0.84 0.58
C LEU A 290 44.90 -0.26 1.46
N THR A 291 44.85 1.04 1.76
CA THR A 291 45.63 1.65 2.83
C THR A 291 44.69 2.01 3.99
N ILE A 292 44.67 1.13 4.99
CA ILE A 292 44.15 1.39 6.33
C ILE A 292 45.32 1.93 7.15
N ARG A 293 45.23 3.17 7.65
CA ARG A 293 46.24 3.76 8.54
C ARG A 293 45.66 3.78 9.95
N ASN A 294 45.63 2.60 10.57
CA ASN A 294 45.69 2.34 12.03
C ASN A 294 45.19 0.92 12.33
N GLY A 295 46.10 -0.04 12.24
CA GLY A 295 46.32 -1.14 13.21
C GLY A 295 45.23 -2.16 13.56
N ASN A 296 43.94 -1.88 13.47
CA ASN A 296 42.88 -2.79 13.90
C ASN A 296 42.03 -3.21 12.70
N THR A 297 42.27 -4.43 12.20
CA THR A 297 41.44 -5.05 11.18
C THR A 297 40.10 -5.47 11.81
N VAL A 298 39.11 -4.60 11.74
CA VAL A 298 37.72 -4.99 12.04
C VAL A 298 37.28 -5.94 10.92
N THR A 299 36.91 -7.17 11.28
CA THR A 299 36.45 -8.16 10.29
C THR A 299 35.02 -7.82 9.84
N ASP A 300 34.63 -8.18 8.62
CA ASP A 300 33.26 -7.97 8.13
C ASP A 300 32.20 -8.60 9.08
N SER A 301 32.58 -9.68 9.79
CA SER A 301 31.76 -10.34 10.82
C SER A 301 31.51 -9.46 12.06
N GLN A 302 32.48 -8.65 12.49
CA GLN A 302 32.31 -7.74 13.64
C GLN A 302 31.36 -6.57 13.31
N ILE A 303 31.42 -6.06 12.08
CA ILE A 303 30.50 -5.03 11.58
C ILE A 303 29.07 -5.57 11.47
N GLU A 304 28.92 -6.82 10.99
CA GLU A 304 27.62 -7.48 10.90
C GLU A 304 27.01 -7.72 12.29
N THR A 305 27.81 -8.20 13.24
CA THR A 305 27.40 -8.37 14.64
C THR A 305 26.93 -7.05 15.27
N ALA A 306 27.66 -5.95 15.03
CA ALA A 306 27.27 -4.63 15.52
C ALA A 306 25.93 -4.15 14.93
N ARG A 307 25.68 -4.45 13.65
CA ARG A 307 24.43 -4.08 12.97
C ARG A 307 23.23 -4.86 13.50
N ASP A 308 23.40 -6.13 13.84
CA ASP A 308 22.33 -6.92 14.42
C ASP A 308 21.93 -6.41 15.81
N TYR A 309 22.91 -6.05 16.65
CA TYR A 309 22.63 -5.36 17.91
C TYR A 309 21.93 -4.01 17.69
N ALA A 310 22.35 -3.22 16.69
CA ALA A 310 21.72 -1.94 16.38
C ALA A 310 20.27 -2.08 15.86
N ARG A 311 19.94 -3.15 15.14
CA ARG A 311 18.57 -3.47 14.70
C ARG A 311 17.67 -3.80 15.88
N ILE A 312 18.15 -4.63 16.80
CA ILE A 312 17.44 -4.97 18.04
C ILE A 312 17.21 -3.70 18.86
N ALA A 313 18.25 -2.87 19.03
CA ALA A 313 18.15 -1.61 19.74
C ALA A 313 17.10 -0.65 19.13
N PHE A 314 17.03 -0.57 17.79
CA PHE A 314 16.05 0.27 17.11
C PHE A 314 14.61 -0.21 17.31
N SER A 315 14.38 -1.53 17.23
CA SER A 315 13.07 -2.14 17.51
C SER A 315 12.62 -1.90 18.96
N LEU A 316 13.54 -1.99 19.93
CA LEU A 316 13.24 -1.70 21.32
C LEU A 316 12.99 -0.21 21.57
N HIS A 317 13.71 0.67 20.85
CA HIS A 317 13.50 2.11 20.89
C HIS A 317 12.11 2.50 20.38
N SER A 318 11.65 1.92 19.27
CA SER A 318 10.29 2.16 18.74
C SER A 318 9.17 1.65 19.67
N GLN A 319 9.46 0.60 20.44
CA GLN A 319 8.59 0.08 21.52
C GLN A 319 8.66 0.90 22.82
N ARG A 320 9.39 2.02 22.85
CA ARG A 320 9.64 2.88 24.02
C ARG A 320 10.38 2.18 25.19
N LYS A 321 11.05 1.04 24.94
CA LYS A 321 11.90 0.35 25.91
C LYS A 321 13.32 0.94 25.89
N LEU A 322 13.45 2.15 26.45
CA LEU A 322 14.68 2.96 26.32
C LEU A 322 15.92 2.35 27.00
N ASN A 323 15.76 1.72 28.17
CA ASN A 323 16.87 1.10 28.89
C ASN A 323 17.43 -0.12 28.14
N ASP A 324 16.56 -0.98 27.62
CA ASP A 324 16.99 -2.14 26.83
C ASP A 324 17.67 -1.69 25.53
N ALA A 325 17.08 -0.71 24.83
CA ALA A 325 17.66 -0.13 23.62
C ALA A 325 19.05 0.47 23.86
N LYS A 326 19.24 1.13 25.01
CA LYS A 326 20.53 1.70 25.46
C LYS A 326 21.61 0.61 25.58
N GLU A 327 21.29 -0.53 26.17
CA GLU A 327 22.24 -1.65 26.32
C GLU A 327 22.66 -2.22 24.96
N TYR A 328 21.70 -2.43 24.05
CA TYR A 328 22.01 -2.97 22.72
C TYR A 328 22.80 -1.99 21.85
N TYR A 329 22.57 -0.68 21.94
CA TYR A 329 23.44 0.29 21.26
C TYR A 329 24.87 0.30 21.81
N LYS A 330 25.07 0.11 23.13
CA LYS A 330 26.41 -0.06 23.70
C LYS A 330 27.10 -1.33 23.19
N LEU A 331 26.38 -2.45 23.11
CA LEU A 331 26.91 -3.70 22.54
C LEU A 331 27.29 -3.54 21.07
N ALA A 332 26.48 -2.81 20.29
CA ALA A 332 26.79 -2.48 18.91
C ALA A 332 28.09 -1.65 18.81
N MET A 333 28.22 -0.60 19.62
CA MET A 333 29.40 0.27 19.65
C MET A 333 30.67 -0.45 20.08
N ASN A 334 30.59 -1.36 21.07
CA ASN A 334 31.74 -2.14 21.54
C ASN A 334 32.24 -3.18 20.52
N SER A 335 31.41 -3.49 19.52
CA SER A 335 31.72 -4.48 18.48
C SER A 335 32.51 -3.89 17.30
N ILE A 336 32.62 -2.56 17.20
CA ILE A 336 33.30 -1.85 16.11
C ILE A 336 34.25 -0.78 16.64
N SER A 337 35.27 -0.41 15.86
CA SER A 337 36.19 0.68 16.22
C SER A 337 35.45 2.02 16.24
N ASN A 338 35.82 2.90 17.17
CA ASN A 338 35.28 4.25 17.29
C ASN A 338 35.68 5.18 16.13
N ASP A 339 36.62 4.76 15.30
CA ASP A 339 37.03 5.47 14.07
C ASP A 339 36.13 5.16 12.86
N ILE A 340 35.00 4.45 13.04
CA ILE A 340 34.12 4.04 11.93
C ILE A 340 32.83 4.88 11.94
N LEU A 341 32.34 5.27 10.75
CA LEU A 341 31.11 6.06 10.64
C LEU A 341 29.87 5.37 11.27
N ASP A 342 29.75 4.05 11.11
CA ASP A 342 28.68 3.25 11.73
C ASP A 342 28.71 3.38 13.27
N TRP A 343 29.90 3.58 13.89
CA TRP A 343 30.02 3.84 15.33
C TRP A 343 29.45 5.21 15.70
N ALA A 344 29.70 6.23 14.89
CA ALA A 344 29.15 7.57 15.10
C ALA A 344 27.62 7.59 14.99
N ASP A 345 27.03 6.78 14.10
CA ASP A 345 25.57 6.62 13.99
C ASP A 345 24.97 5.98 15.24
N TYR A 346 25.63 4.96 15.79
CA TYR A 346 25.19 4.32 17.02
C TYR A 346 25.36 5.24 18.23
N ALA A 347 26.47 5.98 18.29
CA ALA A 347 26.71 6.99 19.31
C ALA A 347 25.65 8.09 19.30
N LEU A 348 25.23 8.56 18.12
CA LEU A 348 24.15 9.55 17.97
C LEU A 348 22.82 9.01 18.51
N LYS A 349 22.43 7.79 18.10
CA LYS A 349 21.18 7.16 18.56
C LYS A 349 21.20 6.91 20.06
N LEU A 350 22.35 6.48 20.60
CA LEU A 350 22.55 6.30 22.03
C LEU A 350 22.46 7.62 22.78
N ALA A 351 23.05 8.70 22.25
CA ALA A 351 22.97 10.03 22.84
C ALA A 351 21.55 10.59 22.88
N LEU A 352 20.74 10.36 21.84
CA LEU A 352 19.32 10.72 21.84
C LEU A 352 18.53 9.96 22.91
N ILE A 353 18.86 8.70 23.15
CA ILE A 353 18.27 7.91 24.26
C ILE A 353 18.70 8.49 25.61
N HIS A 354 19.98 8.79 25.81
CA HIS A 354 20.47 9.44 27.04
C HIS A 354 19.77 10.79 27.30
N LYS A 355 19.58 11.61 26.26
CA LYS A 355 18.82 12.87 26.34
C LYS A 355 17.38 12.63 26.78
N ASN A 356 16.70 11.62 26.23
CA ASN A 356 15.33 11.28 26.61
C ASN A 356 15.22 10.75 28.05
N LEU A 357 16.30 10.16 28.58
CA LEU A 357 16.39 9.71 29.98
C LEU A 357 16.86 10.82 30.95
N GLY A 358 17.15 12.03 30.46
CA GLY A 358 17.66 13.15 31.27
C GLY A 358 19.15 13.08 31.60
N GLU A 359 19.89 12.13 31.02
CA GLU A 359 21.32 11.92 31.23
C GLU A 359 22.13 12.83 30.29
N ASN A 360 21.98 14.15 30.46
CA ASN A 360 22.48 15.16 29.52
C ASN A 360 24.01 15.16 29.34
N GLN A 361 24.78 14.88 30.40
CA GLN A 361 26.24 14.84 30.31
C GLN A 361 26.71 13.67 29.42
N SER A 362 26.16 12.46 29.64
CA SER A 362 26.51 11.30 28.83
C SER A 362 26.06 11.44 27.38
N ALA A 363 24.93 12.10 27.13
CA ALA A 363 24.49 12.44 25.78
C ALA A 363 25.50 13.38 25.09
N LEU A 364 25.97 14.41 25.81
CA LEU A 364 26.91 15.40 25.28
C LEU A 364 28.27 14.78 24.94
N ASP A 365 28.83 13.96 25.82
CA ASP A 365 30.11 13.28 25.59
C ASP A 365 30.06 12.39 24.33
N LEU A 366 28.95 11.68 24.14
CA LEU A 366 28.74 10.83 22.97
C LEU A 366 28.55 11.64 21.68
N LEU A 367 27.82 12.76 21.74
CA LEU A 367 27.62 13.64 20.59
C LEU A 367 28.94 14.31 20.17
N GLU A 368 29.77 14.73 21.12
CA GLU A 368 31.08 15.32 20.83
C GLU A 368 32.01 14.28 20.18
N GLN A 369 32.02 13.03 20.66
CA GLN A 369 32.77 11.95 20.02
C GLN A 369 32.24 11.64 18.61
N ALA A 370 30.92 11.53 18.45
CA ALA A 370 30.29 11.30 17.14
C ALA A 370 30.57 12.44 16.16
N PHE A 371 30.59 13.69 16.65
CA PHE A 371 30.93 14.88 15.87
C PHE A 371 32.38 14.84 15.38
N VAL A 372 33.33 14.50 16.24
CA VAL A 372 34.75 14.35 15.87
C VAL A 372 34.91 13.30 14.78
N VAL A 373 34.30 12.11 14.96
CA VAL A 373 34.37 11.03 13.98
C VAL A 373 33.74 11.48 12.65
N ARG A 374 32.55 12.08 12.65
CA ARG A 374 31.89 12.53 11.41
C ARG A 374 32.66 13.64 10.68
N LYS A 375 33.28 14.57 11.42
CA LYS A 375 34.13 15.61 10.87
C LYS A 375 35.41 15.06 10.21
N GLN A 376 35.88 13.89 10.64
CA GLN A 376 37.02 13.20 10.00
C GLN A 376 36.66 12.57 8.64
N PHE A 377 35.38 12.26 8.39
CA PHE A 377 34.93 11.55 7.18
C PHE A 377 34.24 12.43 6.13
N GLU A 378 33.73 13.62 6.47
CA GLU A 378 32.96 14.47 5.55
C GLU A 378 33.21 15.99 5.72
N ASN A 379 33.16 16.75 4.62
CA ASN A 379 33.04 18.21 4.63
C ASN A 379 31.57 18.61 4.81
N GLU A 380 31.30 19.44 5.84
CA GLU A 380 30.04 20.14 6.17
C GLU A 380 28.76 19.58 5.51
N THR A 381 28.28 18.44 6.03
CA THR A 381 26.98 17.86 5.68
C THR A 381 25.87 18.32 6.65
N GLU A 382 24.62 18.23 6.20
CA GLU A 382 23.42 18.56 6.99
C GLU A 382 23.38 17.81 8.34
N ASP A 383 23.90 16.57 8.37
CA ASP A 383 24.05 15.76 9.57
C ASP A 383 24.98 16.37 10.64
N ILE A 384 26.10 17.00 10.23
CA ILE A 384 27.03 17.67 11.16
C ILE A 384 26.34 18.88 11.78
N ALA A 385 25.58 19.62 10.98
CA ALA A 385 24.78 20.75 11.46
C ALA A 385 23.67 20.29 12.41
N GLU A 386 23.05 19.13 12.16
CA GLU A 386 22.06 18.55 13.06
C GLU A 386 22.67 18.15 14.41
N ILE A 387 23.82 17.45 14.40
CA ILE A 387 24.53 17.09 15.63
C ILE A 387 24.92 18.34 16.42
N GLN A 388 25.43 19.38 15.75
CA GLN A 388 25.77 20.65 16.40
C GLN A 388 24.53 21.32 17.02
N ARG A 389 23.39 21.34 16.31
CA ARG A 389 22.12 21.86 16.86
C ARG A 389 21.68 21.08 18.10
N VAL A 390 21.84 19.76 18.12
CA VAL A 390 21.51 18.93 19.28
C VAL A 390 22.44 19.22 20.47
N ILE A 391 23.75 19.36 20.22
CA ILE A 391 24.73 19.76 21.24
C ILE A 391 24.36 21.12 21.84
N ASP A 392 24.09 22.11 20.98
CA ASP A 392 23.75 23.47 21.40
C ASP A 392 22.43 23.49 22.20
N SER A 393 21.44 22.68 21.80
CA SER A 393 20.19 22.50 22.54
C SER A 393 20.41 21.94 23.94
N ILE A 394 21.30 20.95 24.10
CA ILE A 394 21.59 20.34 25.41
C ILE A 394 22.38 21.33 26.28
N LYS A 395 23.39 22.01 25.73
CA LYS A 395 24.20 23.02 26.43
C LYS A 395 23.35 24.20 26.92
N LYS A 396 22.33 24.61 26.15
CA LYS A 396 21.39 25.66 26.54
C LYS A 396 20.47 25.23 27.69
N LEU A 397 20.09 23.96 27.75
CA LEU A 397 19.27 23.40 28.83
C LEU A 397 20.05 23.19 30.14
N SER A 398 21.38 23.10 30.08
CA SER A 398 22.25 22.99 31.28
C SER A 398 22.68 24.34 31.87
N LEU A 399 22.35 25.46 31.21
CA LEU A 399 22.66 26.84 31.64
C LEU A 399 21.46 27.55 32.31
N ILE A 400 20.33 26.86 32.43
CA ILE A 400 19.12 27.25 33.18
C ILE A 400 19.04 26.30 34.38
#